data_AF-A0A497S5I0-F1
#
_entry.id   AF-A0A497S5I0-F1
#
_cell.length_a   1.000
_cell.length_b   1.000
_cell.length_c   1.000
_cell.angle_alpha   90.00
_cell.angle_beta   90.00
_cell.angle_gamma   90.00
#
_symmetry.space_group_name_H-M   'P 1'
#
loop_
_entity.id
_entity.type
_entity.pdbx_description
1 polymer ?
#
loop_
_entity_poly.entity_id
_entity_poly.type
_entity_poly.pdbx_seq_one_letter_code
_entity_poly.pdbx_strand_id
1 'polypeptide(L)'
;MAKRENEKQEKSDITLDEVKESLDNLKNFIIKLERERREAEERRIAAESKVNELREMYARMIEEEKRKMKDRRKLIENEMKIIEMEWKRLRDAENLLNDAGRRIEEIETSPETDSIRTIADEIRRSEREIENAERYAREREKVLEKYRGEIEREWKEIRKMWERIEKEKIAIKEKKKLLDEEYKNIVDIKFQTIEDRNKLKRHIDEIERIKEGTLRELPRRISELDDILENWRKELRILEEERKRLQDEIRDALEKGPEEEKREMKERLDVLGRKLVEVKEMEGLMESDLELAKKYEEMAKRELSKVELDLMKLKAEHERRKKIDGEEKVIDIEPKRLETKKESKSEKKDKTHEEKIHEKGEGGHGRGGDKNDVKDVINHLIDLIDERGEVKAKDAAKILHVDASLISRWCEILEKKGIVEIEHPLIGSPVLRRGKNMDKISRVNKNVHVNS
;
A
#
# COMPACT_ATOMS: atom_id res chain seq x y z
N MET A 1 47.17 -29.87 33.28
CA MET A 1 46.60 -28.61 32.77
C MET A 1 45.79 -28.81 31.49
N ALA A 2 46.23 -29.66 30.55
CA ALA A 2 45.50 -29.96 29.29
C ALA A 2 44.01 -30.35 29.44
N LYS A 3 43.60 -31.08 30.49
CA LYS A 3 42.17 -31.43 30.72
C LYS A 3 41.26 -30.23 31.01
N ARG A 4 41.78 -29.15 31.62
CA ARG A 4 40.98 -27.94 31.94
C ARG A 4 40.86 -26.99 30.75
N GLU A 5 41.79 -27.05 29.80
CA GLU A 5 41.70 -26.30 28.55
C GLU A 5 40.70 -26.96 27.59
N ASN A 6 40.67 -28.30 27.52
CA ASN A 6 39.67 -29.03 26.74
C ASN A 6 38.24 -28.78 27.22
N GLU A 7 37.97 -28.78 28.54
CA GLU A 7 36.63 -28.50 29.07
C GLU A 7 36.15 -27.05 28.83
N LYS A 8 37.09 -26.09 28.72
CA LYS A 8 36.76 -24.70 28.36
C LYS A 8 36.48 -24.55 26.86
N GLN A 9 37.20 -25.27 26.02
CA GLN A 9 36.93 -25.32 24.58
C GLN A 9 35.59 -26.00 24.27
N GLU A 10 35.27 -27.13 24.91
CA GLU A 10 33.97 -27.79 24.72
C GLU A 10 32.79 -26.90 25.16
N LYS A 11 32.90 -26.17 26.28
CA LYS A 11 31.85 -25.23 26.71
C LYS A 11 31.73 -24.02 25.78
N SER A 12 32.84 -23.54 25.24
CA SER A 12 32.85 -22.48 24.22
C SER A 12 32.12 -22.93 22.95
N ASP A 13 32.39 -24.14 22.45
CA ASP A 13 31.79 -24.65 21.22
C ASP A 13 30.29 -24.91 21.37
N ILE A 14 29.85 -25.40 22.53
CA ILE A 14 28.41 -25.56 22.86
C ILE A 14 27.69 -24.21 22.80
N THR A 15 28.26 -23.14 23.37
CA THR A 15 27.64 -21.81 23.30
C THR A 15 27.63 -21.21 21.90
N LEU A 16 28.57 -21.61 21.03
CA LEU A 16 28.66 -21.11 19.66
C LEU A 16 27.61 -21.78 18.77
N ASP A 17 27.32 -23.06 18.99
CA ASP A 17 26.26 -23.77 18.27
C ASP A 17 24.84 -23.34 18.72
N GLU A 18 24.61 -23.06 20.00
CA GLU A 18 23.35 -22.46 20.49
C GLU A 18 23.09 -21.06 19.87
N VAL A 19 24.15 -20.26 19.71
CA VAL A 19 24.07 -18.97 19.04
C VAL A 19 23.77 -19.14 17.55
N LYS A 20 24.38 -20.11 16.85
CA LYS A 20 24.06 -20.41 15.45
C LYS A 20 22.60 -20.82 15.28
N GLU A 21 22.09 -21.72 16.13
CA GLU A 21 20.71 -22.19 16.09
C GLU A 21 19.71 -21.04 16.32
N SER A 22 19.99 -20.18 17.30
CA SER A 22 19.20 -18.98 17.56
C SER A 22 19.20 -18.02 16.35
N LEU A 23 20.34 -17.91 15.67
CA LEU A 23 20.51 -17.03 14.51
C LEU A 23 19.78 -17.58 13.27
N ASP A 24 19.77 -18.90 13.07
CA ASP A 24 19.01 -19.53 12.00
C ASP A 24 17.50 -19.51 12.27
N ASN A 25 17.07 -19.65 13.53
CA ASN A 25 15.67 -19.43 13.93
C ASN A 25 15.21 -17.99 13.65
N LEU A 26 16.04 -17.00 13.97
CA LEU A 26 15.77 -15.59 13.65
C LEU A 26 15.71 -15.34 12.14
N LYS A 27 16.62 -15.93 11.34
CA LYS A 27 16.55 -15.83 9.88
C LYS A 27 15.24 -16.40 9.33
N ASN A 28 14.85 -17.60 9.79
CA ASN A 28 13.61 -18.24 9.37
C ASN A 28 12.38 -17.41 9.74
N PHE A 29 12.38 -16.80 10.93
CA PHE A 29 11.32 -15.91 11.37
C PHE A 29 11.22 -14.64 10.52
N ILE A 30 12.35 -14.04 10.14
CA ILE A 30 12.37 -12.87 9.25
C ILE A 30 11.84 -13.23 7.86
N ILE A 31 12.28 -14.36 7.29
CA ILE A 31 11.79 -14.85 5.99
C ILE A 31 10.27 -15.06 6.03
N LYS A 32 9.76 -15.60 7.15
CA LYS A 32 8.31 -15.77 7.35
C LYS A 32 7.57 -14.43 7.38
N LEU A 33 8.06 -13.45 8.14
CA LEU A 33 7.46 -12.12 8.21
C LEU A 33 7.49 -11.36 6.87
N GLU A 34 8.58 -11.47 6.12
CA GLU A 34 8.65 -10.90 4.77
C GLU A 34 7.63 -11.50 3.83
N ARG A 35 7.46 -12.83 3.89
CA ARG A 35 6.47 -13.54 3.10
C ARG A 35 5.06 -13.10 3.48
N GLU A 36 4.74 -13.02 4.77
CA GLU A 36 3.45 -12.53 5.25
C GLU A 36 3.19 -11.07 4.82
N ARG A 37 4.22 -10.20 4.86
CA ARG A 37 4.10 -8.81 4.39
C ARG A 37 3.87 -8.72 2.88
N ARG A 38 4.59 -9.49 2.06
CA ARG A 38 4.37 -9.52 0.60
C ARG A 38 2.98 -10.04 0.27
N GLU A 39 2.54 -11.11 0.93
CA GLU A 39 1.19 -11.64 0.77
C GLU A 39 0.12 -10.61 1.18
N ALA A 40 0.35 -9.83 2.24
CA ALA A 40 -0.57 -8.76 2.66
C ALA A 40 -0.62 -7.61 1.64
N GLU A 41 0.53 -7.19 1.10
CA GLU A 41 0.59 -6.14 0.09
C GLU A 41 -0.04 -6.58 -1.24
N GLU A 42 0.20 -7.83 -1.67
CA GLU A 42 -0.46 -8.41 -2.83
C GLU A 42 -1.99 -8.49 -2.65
N ARG A 43 -2.46 -8.84 -1.45
CA ARG A 43 -3.89 -8.81 -1.11
C ARG A 43 -4.45 -7.39 -1.17
N ARG A 44 -3.70 -6.39 -0.71
CA ARG A 44 -4.08 -4.96 -0.77
C ARG A 44 -4.21 -4.49 -2.22
N ILE A 45 -3.19 -4.74 -3.04
CA ILE A 45 -3.19 -4.38 -4.47
C ILE A 45 -4.32 -5.10 -5.22
N ALA A 46 -4.54 -6.39 -4.94
CA ALA A 46 -5.64 -7.15 -5.53
C ALA A 46 -7.02 -6.59 -5.12
N ALA A 47 -7.19 -6.19 -3.85
CA ALA A 47 -8.41 -5.57 -3.36
C ALA A 47 -8.66 -4.20 -4.02
N GLU A 48 -7.62 -3.38 -4.16
CA GLU A 48 -7.71 -2.08 -4.84
C GLU A 48 -8.06 -2.23 -6.33
N SER A 49 -7.45 -3.18 -7.04
CA SER A 49 -7.80 -3.52 -8.42
C SER A 49 -9.26 -3.90 -8.54
N LYS A 50 -9.75 -4.78 -7.65
CA LYS A 50 -11.15 -5.22 -7.63
C LYS A 50 -12.12 -4.08 -7.34
N VAL A 51 -11.76 -3.14 -6.46
CA VAL A 51 -12.57 -1.94 -6.19
C VAL A 51 -12.63 -1.03 -7.43
N ASN A 52 -11.52 -0.85 -8.14
CA ASN A 52 -11.49 -0.05 -9.37
C ASN A 52 -12.29 -0.71 -10.50
N GLU A 53 -12.16 -2.02 -10.69
CA GLU A 53 -12.97 -2.78 -11.65
C GLU A 53 -14.48 -2.64 -11.36
N LEU A 54 -14.88 -2.74 -10.09
CA LEU A 54 -16.27 -2.50 -9.68
C LEU A 54 -16.70 -1.06 -9.99
N ARG A 55 -15.87 -0.05 -9.69
CA ARG A 55 -16.18 1.35 -10.00
C ARG A 55 -16.39 1.57 -11.50
N GLU A 56 -15.53 1.01 -12.35
CA GLU A 56 -15.65 1.10 -13.80
C GLU A 56 -16.89 0.36 -14.33
N MET A 57 -17.22 -0.79 -13.74
CA MET A 57 -18.45 -1.53 -14.07
C MET A 57 -19.69 -0.72 -13.71
N TYR A 58 -19.75 -0.14 -12.50
CA TYR A 58 -20.87 0.72 -12.10
C TYR A 58 -20.98 1.98 -12.96
N ALA A 59 -19.85 2.60 -13.33
CA ALA A 59 -19.83 3.75 -14.23
C ALA A 59 -20.44 3.40 -15.59
N ARG A 60 -20.04 2.26 -16.19
CA ARG A 60 -20.61 1.75 -17.44
C ARG A 60 -22.11 1.47 -17.34
N MET A 61 -22.55 0.84 -16.26
CA MET A 61 -23.97 0.55 -16.03
C MET A 61 -24.81 1.83 -15.94
N ILE A 62 -24.32 2.86 -15.22
CA ILE A 62 -24.99 4.16 -15.12
C ILE A 62 -25.06 4.84 -16.48
N GLU A 63 -24.01 4.75 -17.28
CA GLU A 63 -23.96 5.35 -18.62
C GLU A 63 -24.91 4.66 -19.60
N GLU A 64 -24.99 3.33 -19.55
CA GLU A 64 -25.95 2.54 -20.33
C GLU A 64 -27.40 2.90 -19.95
N GLU A 65 -27.69 3.02 -18.65
CA GLU A 65 -29.03 3.37 -18.18
C GLU A 65 -29.42 4.79 -18.60
N LYS A 66 -28.46 5.74 -18.56
CA LYS A 66 -28.65 7.09 -19.11
C LYS A 66 -28.98 7.07 -20.61
N ARG A 67 -28.32 6.21 -21.39
CA ARG A 67 -28.60 6.04 -22.83
C ARG A 67 -30.00 5.48 -23.05
N LYS A 68 -30.38 4.41 -22.35
CA LYS A 68 -31.75 3.83 -22.42
C LYS A 68 -32.82 4.86 -22.09
N MET A 69 -32.60 5.67 -21.05
CA MET A 69 -33.52 6.75 -20.67
C MET A 69 -33.61 7.84 -21.74
N LYS A 70 -32.50 8.18 -22.41
CA LYS A 70 -32.48 9.15 -23.51
C LYS A 70 -33.25 8.62 -24.73
N ASP A 71 -33.09 7.34 -25.07
CA ASP A 71 -33.79 6.73 -26.20
C ASP A 71 -35.29 6.58 -25.91
N ARG A 72 -35.66 6.19 -24.69
CA ARG A 72 -37.08 6.19 -24.24
C ARG A 72 -37.71 7.59 -24.34
N ARG A 73 -37.00 8.66 -23.94
CA ARG A 73 -37.49 10.03 -24.08
C ARG A 73 -37.75 10.41 -25.55
N LYS A 74 -36.87 10.02 -26.47
CA LYS A 74 -37.07 10.26 -27.90
C LYS A 74 -38.27 9.49 -28.45
N LEU A 75 -38.47 8.24 -28.01
CA LEU A 75 -39.62 7.45 -28.41
C LEU A 75 -40.93 8.12 -27.95
N ILE A 76 -41.00 8.52 -26.69
CA ILE A 76 -42.14 9.27 -26.13
C ILE A 76 -42.38 10.56 -26.90
N GLU A 77 -41.32 11.32 -27.23
CA GLU A 77 -41.44 12.56 -28.01
C GLU A 77 -42.04 12.30 -29.41
N ASN A 78 -41.62 11.22 -30.07
CA ASN A 78 -42.17 10.84 -31.37
C ASN A 78 -43.62 10.38 -31.28
N GLU A 79 -43.98 9.60 -30.26
CA GLU A 79 -45.37 9.19 -30.01
C GLU A 79 -46.26 10.40 -29.71
N MET A 80 -45.78 11.37 -28.93
CA MET A 80 -46.51 12.61 -28.67
C MET A 80 -46.77 13.41 -29.96
N LYS A 81 -45.80 13.48 -30.88
CA LYS A 81 -45.99 14.13 -32.19
C LYS A 81 -47.04 13.42 -33.04
N ILE A 82 -47.07 12.09 -33.02
CA ILE A 82 -48.09 11.31 -33.73
C ILE A 82 -49.48 11.61 -33.15
N ILE A 83 -49.61 11.58 -31.82
CA ILE A 83 -50.85 11.89 -31.11
C ILE A 83 -51.31 13.32 -31.47
N GLU A 84 -50.42 14.30 -31.46
CA GLU A 84 -50.74 15.69 -31.81
C GLU A 84 -51.25 15.84 -33.25
N MET A 85 -50.65 15.12 -34.21
CA MET A 85 -51.14 15.07 -35.59
C MET A 85 -52.52 14.40 -35.71
N GLU A 86 -52.77 13.32 -34.97
CA GLU A 86 -54.07 12.64 -34.96
C GLU A 86 -55.17 13.52 -34.35
N TRP A 87 -54.89 14.20 -33.23
CA TRP A 87 -55.81 15.17 -32.63
C TRP A 87 -56.16 16.31 -33.59
N LYS A 88 -55.17 16.78 -34.35
CA LYS A 88 -55.41 17.80 -35.38
C LYS A 88 -56.35 17.27 -36.46
N ARG A 89 -56.11 16.05 -36.98
CA ARG A 89 -56.99 15.42 -37.97
C ARG A 89 -58.43 15.23 -37.47
N LEU A 90 -58.59 14.79 -36.23
CA LEU A 90 -59.91 14.62 -35.62
C LEU A 90 -60.65 15.97 -35.50
N ARG A 91 -59.94 17.02 -35.09
CA ARG A 91 -60.49 18.38 -35.00
C ARG A 91 -60.89 18.93 -36.37
N ASP A 92 -60.07 18.68 -37.41
CA ASP A 92 -60.38 19.08 -38.79
C ASP A 92 -61.63 18.33 -39.31
N ALA A 93 -61.77 17.04 -39.01
CA ALA A 93 -62.95 16.25 -39.37
C ALA A 93 -64.23 16.69 -38.62
N GLU A 94 -64.12 17.00 -37.33
CA GLU A 94 -65.21 17.55 -36.51
C GLU A 94 -65.72 18.88 -37.09
N ASN A 95 -64.80 19.77 -37.50
CA ASN A 95 -65.16 21.03 -38.16
C ASN A 95 -65.93 20.78 -39.47
N LEU A 96 -65.49 19.82 -40.30
CA LEU A 96 -66.19 19.45 -41.54
C LEU A 96 -67.59 18.90 -41.29
N LEU A 97 -67.77 18.07 -40.25
CA LEU A 97 -69.08 17.55 -39.86
C LEU A 97 -70.01 18.68 -39.37
N ASN A 98 -69.49 19.61 -38.59
CA ASN A 98 -70.26 20.77 -38.13
C ASN A 98 -70.68 21.68 -39.30
N ASP A 99 -69.82 21.85 -40.30
CA ASP A 99 -70.15 22.61 -41.52
C ASP A 99 -71.17 21.87 -42.40
N ALA A 100 -71.07 20.54 -42.51
CA ALA A 100 -72.05 19.71 -43.21
C ALA A 100 -73.42 19.74 -42.50
N GLY A 101 -73.44 19.66 -41.17
CA GLY A 101 -74.66 19.78 -40.37
C GLY A 101 -75.38 21.11 -40.60
N ARG A 102 -74.63 22.22 -40.65
CA ARG A 102 -75.19 23.54 -40.99
C ARG A 102 -75.79 23.60 -42.40
N ARG A 103 -75.18 22.95 -43.39
CA ARG A 103 -75.73 22.87 -44.76
C ARG A 103 -77.00 22.02 -44.83
N ILE A 104 -77.13 20.99 -44.00
CA ILE A 104 -78.35 20.18 -43.93
C ILE A 104 -79.50 21.00 -43.31
N GLU A 105 -79.25 21.78 -42.25
CA GLU A 105 -80.23 22.74 -41.72
C GLU A 105 -80.69 23.76 -42.77
N GLU A 106 -79.80 24.20 -43.67
CA GLU A 106 -80.15 25.07 -44.80
C GLU A 106 -81.02 24.36 -45.85
N ILE A 107 -80.76 23.07 -46.13
CA ILE A 107 -81.50 22.27 -47.13
C ILE A 107 -82.89 21.83 -46.62
N GLU A 108 -83.09 21.63 -45.31
CA GLU A 108 -84.41 21.30 -44.72
C GLU A 108 -85.48 22.40 -44.92
N THR A 109 -85.09 23.56 -45.47
CA THR A 109 -86.03 24.62 -45.89
C THR A 109 -86.48 24.53 -47.38
N SER A 110 -86.07 23.50 -48.14
CA SER A 110 -86.42 23.33 -49.57
C SER A 110 -86.89 21.90 -49.92
N PRO A 111 -88.02 21.70 -50.63
CA PRO A 111 -88.59 20.39 -50.88
C PRO A 111 -88.12 19.79 -52.22
N GLU A 112 -86.98 19.09 -52.24
CA GLU A 112 -86.59 18.22 -53.37
C GLU A 112 -86.13 16.84 -52.86
N THR A 113 -86.84 15.80 -53.31
CA THR A 113 -86.81 14.44 -52.74
C THR A 113 -85.59 13.58 -53.13
N ASP A 114 -84.78 14.00 -54.09
CA ASP A 114 -83.55 13.29 -54.48
C ASP A 114 -82.32 13.69 -53.64
N SER A 115 -82.30 14.91 -53.09
CA SER A 115 -81.26 15.35 -52.16
C SER A 115 -81.31 14.58 -50.84
N ILE A 116 -82.51 14.25 -50.35
CA ILE A 116 -82.72 13.50 -49.11
C ILE A 116 -82.10 12.09 -49.19
N ARG A 117 -82.19 11.44 -50.35
CA ARG A 117 -81.63 10.08 -50.54
C ARG A 117 -80.10 10.10 -50.55
N THR A 118 -79.51 11.10 -51.19
CA THR A 118 -78.06 11.27 -51.27
C THR A 118 -77.48 11.59 -49.89
N ILE A 119 -78.14 12.47 -49.12
CA ILE A 119 -77.79 12.79 -47.74
C ILE A 119 -77.93 11.56 -46.83
N ALA A 120 -79.01 10.77 -46.98
CA ALA A 120 -79.20 9.55 -46.19
C ALA A 120 -78.11 8.48 -46.46
N ASP A 121 -77.65 8.36 -47.71
CA ASP A 121 -76.53 7.45 -48.04
C ASP A 121 -75.17 7.97 -47.55
N GLU A 122 -74.95 9.29 -47.50
CA GLU A 122 -73.79 9.91 -46.86
C GLU A 122 -73.80 9.72 -45.34
N ILE A 123 -74.95 9.88 -44.68
CA ILE A 123 -75.11 9.61 -43.25
C ILE A 123 -74.75 8.15 -42.95
N ARG A 124 -75.26 7.19 -43.73
CA ARG A 124 -74.93 5.75 -43.55
C ARG A 124 -73.46 5.41 -43.84
N ARG A 125 -72.75 6.20 -44.66
CA ARG A 125 -71.30 6.04 -44.85
C ARG A 125 -70.55 6.61 -43.64
N SER A 126 -70.92 7.80 -43.19
CA SER A 126 -70.37 8.44 -41.99
C SER A 126 -70.57 7.57 -40.74
N GLU A 127 -71.77 7.00 -40.54
CA GLU A 127 -72.05 6.09 -39.43
C GLU A 127 -71.14 4.85 -39.44
N ARG A 128 -70.88 4.27 -40.62
CA ARG A 128 -69.94 3.13 -40.75
C ARG A 128 -68.49 3.54 -40.52
N GLU A 129 -68.11 4.75 -40.92
CA GLU A 129 -66.78 5.29 -40.65
C GLU A 129 -66.58 5.56 -39.15
N ILE A 130 -67.60 6.11 -38.47
CA ILE A 130 -67.62 6.30 -37.01
C ILE A 130 -67.55 4.95 -36.29
N GLU A 131 -68.36 3.96 -36.69
CA GLU A 131 -68.34 2.63 -36.06
C GLU A 131 -66.96 1.95 -36.20
N ASN A 132 -66.33 2.07 -37.37
CA ASN A 132 -64.97 1.57 -37.57
C ASN A 132 -63.95 2.34 -36.71
N ALA A 133 -64.05 3.67 -36.64
CA ALA A 133 -63.19 4.50 -35.81
C ALA A 133 -63.32 4.16 -34.31
N GLU A 134 -64.54 3.93 -33.83
CA GLU A 134 -64.78 3.47 -32.46
C GLU A 134 -64.19 2.08 -32.20
N ARG A 135 -64.29 1.15 -33.16
CA ARG A 135 -63.68 -0.18 -33.05
C ARG A 135 -62.17 -0.08 -32.93
N TYR A 136 -61.52 0.73 -33.77
CA TYR A 136 -60.10 1.01 -33.68
C TYR A 136 -59.72 1.70 -32.37
N ALA A 137 -60.54 2.62 -31.87
CA ALA A 137 -60.31 3.28 -30.58
C ALA A 137 -60.34 2.28 -29.41
N ARG A 138 -61.32 1.37 -29.39
CA ARG A 138 -61.41 0.30 -28.37
C ARG A 138 -60.26 -0.69 -28.45
N GLU A 139 -59.83 -1.07 -29.66
CA GLU A 139 -58.66 -1.93 -29.83
C GLU A 139 -57.37 -1.24 -29.37
N ARG A 140 -57.21 0.04 -29.69
CA ARG A 140 -56.09 0.86 -29.21
C ARG A 140 -56.10 1.01 -27.70
N GLU A 141 -57.26 1.22 -27.09
CA GLU A 141 -57.42 1.31 -25.63
C GLU A 141 -56.96 0.02 -24.94
N LYS A 142 -57.36 -1.16 -25.44
CA LYS A 142 -56.88 -2.45 -24.92
C LYS A 142 -55.36 -2.61 -25.02
N VAL A 143 -54.77 -2.14 -26.12
CA VAL A 143 -53.31 -2.17 -26.31
C VAL A 143 -52.62 -1.22 -25.31
N LEU A 144 -53.17 -0.01 -25.12
CA LEU A 144 -52.66 0.96 -24.14
C LEU A 144 -52.79 0.46 -22.70
N GLU A 145 -53.88 -0.22 -22.34
CA GLU A 145 -54.08 -0.86 -21.03
C GLU A 145 -52.99 -1.91 -20.76
N LYS A 146 -52.68 -2.74 -21.76
CA LYS A 146 -51.59 -3.73 -21.66
C LYS A 146 -50.22 -3.06 -21.45
N TYR A 147 -49.92 -2.02 -22.22
CA TYR A 147 -48.68 -1.26 -22.06
C TYR A 147 -48.62 -0.54 -20.70
N ARG A 148 -49.75 -0.01 -20.19
CA ARG A 148 -49.81 0.57 -18.85
C ARG A 148 -49.40 -0.45 -17.78
N GLY A 149 -49.89 -1.69 -17.86
CA GLY A 149 -49.51 -2.76 -16.93
C GLY A 149 -48.04 -3.18 -17.03
N GLU A 150 -47.44 -3.14 -18.23
CA GLU A 150 -46.00 -3.36 -18.42
C GLU A 150 -45.17 -2.22 -17.81
N ILE A 151 -45.56 -0.97 -18.08
CA ILE A 151 -44.92 0.23 -17.54
C ILE A 151 -44.97 0.23 -16.00
N GLU A 152 -46.11 -0.13 -15.39
CA GLU A 152 -46.21 -0.23 -13.93
C GLU A 152 -45.28 -1.30 -13.32
N ARG A 153 -45.12 -2.44 -14.00
CA ARG A 153 -44.18 -3.49 -13.58
C ARG A 153 -42.74 -3.01 -13.66
N GLU A 154 -42.34 -2.38 -14.76
CA GLU A 154 -41.00 -1.79 -14.91
C GLU A 154 -40.73 -0.74 -13.84
N TRP A 155 -41.69 0.15 -13.57
CA TRP A 155 -41.57 1.15 -12.51
C TRP A 155 -41.38 0.54 -11.12
N LYS A 156 -42.06 -0.58 -10.84
CA LYS A 156 -41.91 -1.31 -9.59
C LYS A 156 -40.51 -1.94 -9.47
N GLU A 157 -39.95 -2.45 -10.56
CA GLU A 157 -38.59 -2.98 -10.60
C GLU A 157 -37.54 -1.89 -10.44
N ILE A 158 -37.69 -0.77 -11.13
CA ILE A 158 -36.83 0.42 -10.99
C ILE A 158 -36.84 0.90 -9.53
N ARG A 159 -38.01 0.95 -8.88
CA ARG A 159 -38.12 1.33 -7.47
C ARG A 159 -37.34 0.38 -6.56
N LYS A 160 -37.45 -0.94 -6.77
CA LYS A 160 -36.68 -1.95 -6.01
C LYS A 160 -35.18 -1.83 -6.26
N MET A 161 -34.74 -1.52 -7.48
CA MET A 161 -33.32 -1.27 -7.77
C MET A 161 -32.84 -0.02 -7.04
N TRP A 162 -33.63 1.04 -7.03
CA TRP A 162 -33.29 2.29 -6.33
C TRP A 162 -33.14 2.09 -4.82
N GLU A 163 -34.04 1.32 -4.20
CA GLU A 163 -33.95 0.96 -2.78
C GLU A 163 -32.67 0.17 -2.46
N ARG A 164 -32.23 -0.72 -3.35
CA ARG A 164 -30.96 -1.45 -3.21
C ARG A 164 -29.75 -0.51 -3.30
N ILE A 165 -29.74 0.40 -4.27
CA ILE A 165 -28.67 1.40 -4.45
C ILE A 165 -28.56 2.29 -3.21
N GLU A 166 -29.68 2.73 -2.64
CA GLU A 166 -29.63 3.59 -1.44
C GLU A 166 -29.12 2.81 -0.21
N LYS A 167 -29.48 1.52 -0.05
CA LYS A 167 -28.90 0.65 0.98
C LYS A 167 -27.40 0.47 0.82
N GLU A 168 -26.92 0.20 -0.40
CA GLU A 168 -25.49 0.08 -0.68
C GLU A 168 -24.74 1.38 -0.42
N LYS A 169 -25.33 2.53 -0.77
CA LYS A 169 -24.77 3.86 -0.51
C LYS A 169 -24.63 4.14 0.99
N ILE A 170 -25.58 3.71 1.82
CA ILE A 170 -25.48 3.81 3.29
C ILE A 170 -24.32 2.92 3.79
N ALA A 171 -24.24 1.66 3.34
CA ALA A 171 -23.17 0.74 3.72
C ALA A 171 -21.77 1.25 3.31
N ILE A 172 -21.64 1.86 2.13
CA ILE A 172 -20.39 2.49 1.68
C ILE A 172 -20.02 3.68 2.57
N LYS A 173 -20.98 4.50 2.99
CA LYS A 173 -20.72 5.60 3.93
C LYS A 173 -20.23 5.11 5.28
N GLU A 174 -20.77 4.01 5.80
CA GLU A 174 -20.33 3.40 7.06
C GLU A 174 -18.91 2.84 6.94
N LYS A 175 -18.61 2.08 5.87
CA LYS A 175 -17.25 1.60 5.59
C LYS A 175 -16.24 2.74 5.46
N LYS A 176 -16.64 3.85 4.84
CA LYS A 176 -15.79 5.04 4.75
C LYS A 176 -15.45 5.62 6.12
N LYS A 177 -16.42 5.68 7.05
CA LYS A 177 -16.16 6.15 8.43
C LYS A 177 -15.16 5.26 9.16
N LEU A 178 -15.30 3.93 9.05
CA LEU A 178 -14.34 2.99 9.63
C LEU A 178 -12.94 3.18 9.07
N LEU A 179 -12.82 3.39 7.75
CA LEU A 179 -11.54 3.64 7.10
C LEU A 179 -10.91 4.98 7.54
N ASP A 180 -11.73 6.02 7.73
CA ASP A 180 -11.28 7.31 8.27
C ASP A 180 -10.80 7.18 9.74
N GLU A 181 -11.41 6.29 10.53
CA GLU A 181 -10.98 5.97 11.91
C GLU A 181 -9.66 5.17 11.93
N GLU A 182 -9.52 4.14 11.09
CA GLU A 182 -8.27 3.39 10.94
C GLU A 182 -7.12 4.30 10.50
N TYR A 183 -7.38 5.23 9.57
CA TYR A 183 -6.38 6.19 9.14
C TYR A 183 -5.90 7.10 10.28
N LYS A 184 -6.80 7.55 11.15
CA LYS A 184 -6.42 8.31 12.36
C LYS A 184 -5.54 7.48 13.29
N ASN A 185 -5.91 6.22 13.55
CA ASN A 185 -5.11 5.31 14.38
C ASN A 185 -3.69 5.13 13.81
N ILE A 186 -3.55 4.99 12.49
CA ILE A 186 -2.23 4.88 11.83
C ILE A 186 -1.40 6.16 12.03
N VAL A 187 -2.03 7.33 11.91
CA VAL A 187 -1.37 8.63 12.14
C VAL A 187 -0.88 8.75 13.58
N ASP A 188 -1.69 8.34 14.56
CA ASP A 188 -1.34 8.38 15.98
C ASP A 188 -0.17 7.43 16.29
N ILE A 189 -0.19 6.20 15.76
CA ILE A 189 0.92 5.23 15.89
C ILE A 189 2.21 5.80 15.28
N LYS A 190 2.12 6.45 14.11
CA LYS A 190 3.28 7.09 13.46
C LYS A 190 3.85 8.22 14.33
N PHE A 191 2.99 9.04 14.93
CA PHE A 191 3.43 10.11 15.82
C PHE A 191 4.14 9.55 17.07
N GLN A 192 3.57 8.53 17.71
CA GLN A 192 4.18 7.86 18.85
C GLN A 192 5.55 7.27 18.50
N THR A 193 5.66 6.60 17.35
CA THR A 193 6.92 6.01 16.88
C THR A 193 8.02 7.06 16.67
N ILE A 194 7.65 8.27 16.18
CA ILE A 194 8.58 9.39 16.03
C ILE A 194 9.02 9.91 17.41
N GLU A 195 8.12 10.01 18.37
CA GLU A 195 8.44 10.43 19.74
C GLU A 195 9.40 9.43 20.41
N ASP A 196 9.14 8.14 20.30
CA ASP A 196 9.97 7.08 20.87
C ASP A 196 11.37 7.06 20.23
N ARG A 197 11.46 7.27 18.92
CA ARG A 197 12.75 7.43 18.22
C ARG A 197 13.54 8.62 18.75
N ASN A 198 12.88 9.74 19.04
CA ASN A 198 13.54 10.93 19.61
C ASN A 198 14.01 10.68 21.05
N LYS A 199 13.24 9.94 21.88
CA LYS A 199 13.66 9.52 23.22
C LYS A 199 14.89 8.63 23.15
N LEU A 200 14.88 7.61 22.29
CA LEU A 200 16.03 6.73 22.09
C LEU A 200 17.28 7.48 21.65
N LYS A 201 17.14 8.47 20.76
CA LYS A 201 18.27 9.32 20.34
C LYS A 201 18.89 10.06 21.53
N ARG A 202 18.07 10.65 22.42
CA ARG A 202 18.57 11.32 23.63
C ARG A 202 19.32 10.37 24.56
N HIS A 203 18.81 9.15 24.73
CA HIS A 203 19.47 8.14 25.56
C HIS A 203 20.82 7.69 24.96
N ILE A 204 20.90 7.56 23.63
CA ILE A 204 22.17 7.28 22.94
C ILE A 204 23.17 8.41 23.17
N ASP A 205 22.75 9.66 22.97
CA ASP A 205 23.61 10.83 23.17
C ASP A 205 24.10 10.92 24.64
N GLU A 206 23.28 10.53 25.62
CA GLU A 206 23.64 10.49 27.03
C GLU A 206 24.66 9.37 27.34
N ILE A 207 24.45 8.17 26.80
CA ILE A 207 25.40 7.06 26.91
C ILE A 207 26.75 7.44 26.29
N GLU A 208 26.77 8.12 25.14
CA GLU A 208 28.00 8.61 24.51
C GLU A 208 28.72 9.63 25.38
N ARG A 209 28.01 10.57 26.02
CA ARG A 209 28.63 11.51 26.97
C ARG A 209 29.24 10.83 28.19
N ILE A 210 28.53 9.86 28.78
CA ILE A 210 29.05 9.06 29.89
C ILE A 210 30.30 8.29 29.43
N LYS A 211 30.24 7.70 28.23
CA LYS A 211 31.37 6.97 27.66
C LYS A 211 32.60 7.87 27.44
N GLU A 212 32.40 9.10 26.97
CA GLU A 212 33.48 10.03 26.71
C GLU A 212 34.06 10.66 27.98
N GLY A 213 33.23 10.94 28.99
CA GLY A 213 33.68 11.53 30.25
C GLY A 213 34.31 10.51 31.19
N THR A 214 33.49 9.62 31.74
CA THR A 214 33.88 8.79 32.89
C THR A 214 34.91 7.73 32.53
N LEU A 215 34.78 7.10 31.35
CA LEU A 215 35.70 6.02 30.94
C LEU A 215 37.03 6.53 30.41
N ARG A 216 37.12 7.78 29.92
CA ARG A 216 38.42 8.35 29.54
C ARG A 216 39.23 8.82 30.73
N GLU A 217 38.58 9.23 31.81
CA GLU A 217 39.25 9.69 33.03
C GLU A 217 39.71 8.55 33.95
N LEU A 218 39.00 7.41 33.93
CA LEU A 218 39.33 6.22 34.74
C LEU A 218 40.78 5.74 34.56
N PRO A 219 41.32 5.56 33.34
CA PRO A 219 42.72 5.17 33.14
C PRO A 219 43.72 6.18 33.68
N ARG A 220 43.44 7.49 33.62
CA ARG A 220 44.31 8.52 34.19
C ARG A 220 44.35 8.43 35.72
N ARG A 221 43.20 8.30 36.37
CA ARG A 221 43.14 8.16 37.84
C ARG A 221 43.82 6.87 38.33
N ILE A 222 43.69 5.78 37.58
CA ILE A 222 44.40 4.53 37.90
C ILE A 222 45.91 4.73 37.78
N SER A 223 46.38 5.41 36.73
CA SER A 223 47.80 5.76 36.58
C SER A 223 48.30 6.65 37.71
N GLU A 224 47.52 7.65 38.13
CA GLU A 224 47.86 8.53 39.26
C GLU A 224 47.98 7.75 40.57
N LEU A 225 47.09 6.77 40.81
CA LEU A 225 47.17 5.89 41.99
C LEU A 225 48.37 4.96 41.94
N ASP A 226 48.68 4.37 40.78
CA ASP A 226 49.87 3.53 40.59
C ASP A 226 51.16 4.36 40.86
N ASP A 227 51.22 5.61 40.39
CA ASP A 227 52.35 6.53 40.63
C ASP A 227 52.50 6.89 42.13
N ILE A 228 51.39 7.13 42.83
CA ILE A 228 51.39 7.38 44.27
C ILE A 228 51.92 6.14 45.01
N LEU A 229 51.41 4.95 44.71
CA LEU A 229 51.86 3.70 45.32
C LEU A 229 53.36 3.44 45.09
N GLU A 230 53.87 3.72 43.89
CA GLU A 230 55.29 3.56 43.60
C GLU A 230 56.17 4.50 44.43
N ASN A 231 55.74 5.74 44.66
CA ASN A 231 56.46 6.68 45.53
C ASN A 231 56.43 6.23 47.00
N TRP A 232 55.29 5.76 47.51
CA TRP A 232 55.18 5.24 48.87
C TRP A 232 56.07 4.00 49.09
N ARG A 233 56.14 3.10 48.10
CA ARG A 233 57.06 1.95 48.11
C ARG A 233 58.54 2.34 48.14
N LYS A 234 58.90 3.50 47.56
CA LYS A 234 60.26 4.03 47.65
C LYS A 234 60.54 4.61 49.04
N GLU A 235 59.60 5.36 49.61
CA GLU A 235 59.72 5.90 50.96
C GLU A 235 59.81 4.79 52.03
N LEU A 236 59.00 3.73 51.89
CA LEU A 236 59.10 2.53 52.74
C LEU A 236 60.49 1.90 52.70
N ARG A 237 61.09 1.75 51.51
CA ARG A 237 62.45 1.23 51.37
C ARG A 237 63.48 2.10 52.10
N ILE A 238 63.37 3.42 51.98
CA ILE A 238 64.26 4.36 52.67
C ILE A 238 64.11 4.22 54.19
N LEU A 239 62.88 4.17 54.70
CA LEU A 239 62.62 4.00 56.13
C LEU A 239 63.10 2.63 56.67
N GLU A 240 62.96 1.56 55.88
CA GLU A 240 63.49 0.23 56.24
C GLU A 240 65.02 0.22 56.29
N GLU A 241 65.68 0.88 55.34
CA GLU A 241 67.14 1.03 55.32
C GLU A 241 67.64 1.88 56.50
N GLU A 242 67.00 3.02 56.80
CA GLU A 242 67.33 3.86 57.96
C GLU A 242 67.13 3.11 59.28
N ARG A 243 66.01 2.40 59.42
CA ARG A 243 65.76 1.55 60.60
C ARG A 243 66.86 0.52 60.77
N LYS A 244 67.30 -0.14 59.69
CA LYS A 244 68.38 -1.14 59.72
C LYS A 244 69.70 -0.50 60.13
N ARG A 245 70.07 0.67 59.58
CA ARG A 245 71.26 1.42 59.98
C ARG A 245 71.25 1.78 61.46
N LEU A 246 70.16 2.35 61.96
CA LEU A 246 70.03 2.68 63.39
C LEU A 246 70.06 1.45 64.28
N GLN A 247 69.52 0.32 63.82
CA GLN A 247 69.57 -0.94 64.55
C GLN A 247 71.01 -1.48 64.64
N ASP A 248 71.82 -1.29 63.61
CA ASP A 248 73.25 -1.61 63.60
C ASP A 248 74.05 -0.62 64.47
N GLU A 249 73.77 0.69 64.40
CA GLU A 249 74.39 1.71 65.26
C GLU A 249 74.07 1.50 66.75
N ILE A 250 72.82 1.15 67.10
CA ILE A 250 72.43 0.82 68.48
C ILE A 250 73.18 -0.42 68.96
N ARG A 251 73.39 -1.41 68.09
CA ARG A 251 74.14 -2.63 68.43
C ARG A 251 75.60 -2.30 68.74
N ASP A 252 76.23 -1.48 67.90
CA ASP A 252 77.60 -1.01 68.11
C ASP A 252 77.73 -0.10 69.34
N ALA A 253 76.76 0.78 69.57
CA ALA A 253 76.70 1.64 70.75
C ALA A 253 76.43 0.83 72.03
N LEU A 254 75.61 -0.23 71.98
CA LEU A 254 75.39 -1.16 73.09
C LEU A 254 76.68 -1.81 73.57
N GLU A 255 77.62 -2.07 72.66
CA GLU A 255 78.95 -2.62 72.97
C GLU A 255 79.94 -1.59 73.58
N LYS A 256 79.79 -0.28 73.33
CA LYS A 256 80.86 0.71 73.63
C LYS A 256 80.45 2.07 74.23
N GLY A 257 79.18 2.45 74.23
CA GLY A 257 78.73 3.81 74.56
C GLY A 257 78.09 4.00 75.96
N PRO A 258 77.96 5.26 76.43
CA PRO A 258 77.24 5.63 77.66
C PRO A 258 75.73 5.35 77.58
N GLU A 259 75.09 5.03 78.71
CA GLU A 259 73.66 4.63 78.82
C GLU A 259 72.68 5.67 78.23
N GLU A 260 73.01 6.95 78.28
CA GLU A 260 72.11 8.04 77.88
C GLU A 260 71.92 8.12 76.36
N GLU A 261 72.99 7.92 75.57
CA GLU A 261 72.93 7.82 74.11
C GLU A 261 72.18 6.56 73.66
N LYS A 262 72.32 5.44 74.39
CA LYS A 262 71.56 4.21 74.13
C LYS A 262 70.06 4.46 74.29
N ARG A 263 69.67 5.23 75.30
CA ARG A 263 68.26 5.54 75.59
C ARG A 263 67.65 6.40 74.49
N GLU A 264 68.34 7.45 74.06
CA GLU A 264 67.87 8.33 72.98
C GLU A 264 67.76 7.58 71.63
N MET A 265 68.76 6.74 71.29
CA MET A 265 68.69 5.95 70.06
C MET A 265 67.57 4.90 70.10
N LYS A 266 67.33 4.26 71.25
CA LYS A 266 66.25 3.29 71.42
C LYS A 266 64.87 3.94 71.28
N GLU A 267 64.72 5.17 71.79
CA GLU A 267 63.50 5.96 71.64
C GLU A 267 63.26 6.38 70.17
N ARG A 268 64.32 6.77 69.43
CA ARG A 268 64.25 7.00 67.98
C ARG A 268 63.87 5.74 67.20
N LEU A 269 64.43 4.58 67.57
CA LEU A 269 64.10 3.29 66.96
C LEU A 269 62.63 2.90 67.19
N ASP A 270 62.09 3.14 68.39
CA ASP A 270 60.69 2.90 68.71
C ASP A 270 59.75 3.84 67.96
N VAL A 271 60.13 5.11 67.78
CA VAL A 271 59.36 6.07 66.96
C VAL A 271 59.36 5.64 65.49
N LEU A 272 60.52 5.23 64.93
CA LEU A 272 60.60 4.71 63.57
C LEU A 272 59.85 3.39 63.40
N GLY A 273 59.89 2.51 64.40
CA GLY A 273 59.11 1.27 64.42
C GLY A 273 57.61 1.52 64.34
N ARG A 274 57.10 2.48 65.10
CA ARG A 274 55.68 2.89 65.04
C ARG A 274 55.31 3.51 63.70
N LYS A 275 56.11 4.44 63.19
CA LYS A 275 55.89 5.04 61.86
C LYS A 275 55.93 3.99 60.74
N LEU A 276 56.82 3.01 60.81
CA LEU A 276 56.90 1.94 59.82
C LEU A 276 55.63 1.07 59.81
N VAL A 277 55.05 0.79 60.99
CA VAL A 277 53.78 0.07 61.10
C VAL A 277 52.64 0.89 60.48
N GLU A 278 52.53 2.17 60.82
CA GLU A 278 51.50 3.07 60.26
C GLU A 278 51.60 3.17 58.73
N VAL A 279 52.81 3.29 58.17
CA VAL A 279 53.01 3.36 56.71
C VAL A 279 52.68 2.02 56.04
N LYS A 280 53.00 0.88 56.67
CA LYS A 280 52.61 -0.46 56.14
C LYS A 280 51.11 -0.71 56.18
N GLU A 281 50.43 -0.23 57.21
CA GLU A 281 48.96 -0.27 57.28
C GLU A 281 48.32 0.58 56.18
N MET A 282 48.85 1.79 55.94
CA MET A 282 48.42 2.66 54.85
C MET A 282 48.67 2.04 53.46
N GLU A 283 49.84 1.41 53.23
CA GLU A 283 50.13 0.69 51.99
C GLU A 283 49.10 -0.43 51.75
N GLY A 284 48.78 -1.23 52.78
CA GLY A 284 47.79 -2.29 52.66
C GLY A 284 46.37 -1.79 52.32
N LEU A 285 45.97 -0.64 52.87
CA LEU A 285 44.69 0.00 52.52
C LEU A 285 44.69 0.49 51.07
N MET A 286 45.76 1.15 50.62
CA MET A 286 45.84 1.64 49.24
C MET A 286 45.95 0.50 48.21
N GLU A 287 46.64 -0.60 48.53
CA GLU A 287 46.68 -1.80 47.68
C GLU A 287 45.28 -2.42 47.54
N SER A 288 44.52 -2.50 48.64
CA SER A 288 43.12 -2.94 48.62
C SER A 288 42.25 -2.01 47.75
N ASP A 289 42.40 -0.70 47.89
CA ASP A 289 41.66 0.28 47.08
C ASP A 289 42.03 0.19 45.59
N LEU A 290 43.30 -0.05 45.27
CA LEU A 290 43.78 -0.25 43.91
C LEU A 290 43.23 -1.55 43.29
N GLU A 291 43.24 -2.66 44.03
CA GLU A 291 42.64 -3.91 43.58
C GLU A 291 41.14 -3.75 43.33
N LEU A 292 40.45 -3.04 44.22
CA LEU A 292 39.03 -2.75 44.08
C LEU A 292 38.77 -1.88 42.83
N ALA A 293 39.58 -0.84 42.60
CA ALA A 293 39.51 0.02 41.43
C ALA A 293 39.75 -0.77 40.12
N LYS A 294 40.78 -1.64 40.08
CA LYS A 294 41.07 -2.51 38.94
C LYS A 294 39.91 -3.48 38.67
N LYS A 295 39.30 -4.04 39.71
CA LYS A 295 38.11 -4.90 39.59
C LYS A 295 36.90 -4.15 39.03
N TYR A 296 36.66 -2.92 39.47
CA TYR A 296 35.59 -2.08 38.91
C TYR A 296 35.86 -1.70 37.45
N GLU A 297 37.11 -1.39 37.10
CA GLU A 297 37.51 -1.10 35.72
C GLU A 297 37.27 -2.33 34.81
N GLU A 298 37.64 -3.53 35.25
CA GLU A 298 37.36 -4.76 34.52
C GLU A 298 35.86 -5.04 34.36
N MET A 299 35.07 -4.87 35.42
CA MET A 299 33.62 -5.02 35.33
C MET A 299 33.01 -4.02 34.34
N ALA A 300 33.44 -2.75 34.39
CA ALA A 300 33.00 -1.72 33.45
C ALA A 300 33.37 -2.09 32.01
N LYS A 301 34.61 -2.54 31.75
CA LYS A 301 35.06 -3.01 30.43
C LYS A 301 34.23 -4.19 29.91
N ARG A 302 33.89 -5.16 30.78
CA ARG A 302 33.04 -6.31 30.40
C ARG A 302 31.62 -5.89 30.04
N GLU A 303 31.00 -5.04 30.86
CA GLU A 303 29.65 -4.54 30.58
C GLU A 303 29.61 -3.67 29.32
N LEU A 304 30.62 -2.80 29.10
CA LEU A 304 30.76 -2.05 27.85
C LEU A 304 30.90 -2.95 26.64
N SER A 305 31.74 -3.98 26.71
CA SER A 305 31.92 -4.93 25.61
C SER A 305 30.61 -5.64 25.28
N LYS A 306 29.79 -5.94 26.30
CA LYS A 306 28.46 -6.53 26.12
C LYS A 306 27.49 -5.57 25.43
N VAL A 307 27.45 -4.31 25.87
CA VAL A 307 26.62 -3.26 25.24
C VAL A 307 27.07 -2.97 23.81
N GLU A 308 28.38 -2.91 23.54
CA GLU A 308 28.93 -2.72 22.20
C GLU A 308 28.58 -3.89 21.27
N LEU A 309 28.66 -5.13 21.77
CA LEU A 309 28.23 -6.31 21.02
C LEU A 309 26.73 -6.25 20.70
N ASP A 310 25.89 -5.87 21.67
CA ASP A 310 24.45 -5.76 21.46
C ASP A 310 24.09 -4.60 20.51
N LEU A 311 24.79 -3.47 20.58
CA LEU A 311 24.68 -2.38 19.61
C LEU A 311 25.11 -2.82 18.21
N MET A 312 26.19 -3.60 18.07
CA MET A 312 26.58 -4.15 16.77
C MET A 312 25.54 -5.12 16.23
N LYS A 313 24.95 -5.99 17.08
CA LYS A 313 23.85 -6.88 16.68
C LYS A 313 22.65 -6.07 16.20
N LEU A 314 22.23 -5.05 16.96
CA LEU A 314 21.12 -4.17 16.59
C LEU A 314 21.40 -3.39 15.31
N LYS A 315 22.62 -2.87 15.12
CA LYS A 315 23.03 -2.17 13.89
C LYS A 315 23.05 -3.11 12.69
N ALA A 316 23.58 -4.32 12.85
CA ALA A 316 23.55 -5.34 11.80
C ALA A 316 22.11 -5.77 11.47
N GLU A 317 21.24 -5.89 12.48
CA GLU A 317 19.82 -6.16 12.27
C GLU A 317 19.12 -5.02 11.54
N HIS A 318 19.41 -3.76 11.89
CA HIS A 318 18.86 -2.59 11.22
C HIS A 318 19.36 -2.47 9.77
N GLU A 319 20.65 -2.74 9.50
CA GLU A 319 21.17 -2.77 8.12
C GLU A 319 20.58 -3.90 7.30
N ARG A 320 20.35 -5.07 7.90
CA ARG A 320 19.62 -6.17 7.26
C ARG A 320 18.20 -5.73 6.92
N ARG A 321 17.46 -5.14 7.86
CA ARG A 321 16.12 -4.58 7.61
C ARG A 321 16.13 -3.53 6.49
N LYS A 322 17.11 -2.63 6.47
CA LYS A 322 17.24 -1.58 5.43
C LYS A 322 17.56 -2.13 4.04
N LYS A 323 18.30 -3.25 3.94
CA LYS A 323 18.58 -3.94 2.66
C LYS A 323 17.39 -4.75 2.17
N ILE A 324 16.61 -5.30 3.09
CA ILE A 324 15.38 -6.03 2.81
C ILE A 324 14.26 -5.09 2.34
N ASP A 325 14.18 -3.89 2.93
CA ASP A 325 13.22 -2.84 2.55
C ASP A 325 13.62 -2.03 1.30
N GLY A 326 14.67 -2.48 0.59
CA GLY A 326 15.16 -2.00 -0.71
C GLY A 326 14.81 -0.55 -1.07
N GLU A 327 15.71 0.40 -0.80
CA GLU A 327 15.73 1.78 -1.32
C GLU A 327 14.36 2.31 -1.79
N GLU A 328 13.36 2.28 -0.91
CA GLU A 328 12.17 3.09 -1.10
C GLU A 328 12.68 4.51 -0.92
N LYS A 329 13.02 5.17 -2.04
CA LYS A 329 13.34 6.58 -2.09
C LYS A 329 12.25 7.27 -1.30
N VAL A 330 12.61 7.75 -0.11
CA VAL A 330 11.80 8.66 0.67
C VAL A 330 11.64 9.88 -0.22
N ILE A 331 10.56 9.91 -0.98
CA ILE A 331 10.07 11.13 -1.59
C ILE A 331 9.74 12.00 -0.39
N ASP A 332 10.57 13.01 -0.14
CA ASP A 332 10.27 14.09 0.78
C ASP A 332 8.96 14.76 0.32
N ILE A 333 7.84 14.20 0.76
CA ILE A 333 6.56 14.88 0.71
C ILE A 333 6.61 15.83 1.88
N GLU A 334 7.19 17.02 1.62
CA GLU A 334 6.94 18.19 2.44
C GLU A 334 5.44 18.25 2.75
N PRO A 335 5.04 18.32 4.04
CA PRO A 335 3.65 18.51 4.38
C PRO A 335 3.24 19.92 3.93
N LYS A 336 2.79 20.04 2.67
CA LYS A 336 2.02 21.20 2.24
C LYS A 336 0.79 21.24 3.13
N ARG A 337 0.84 22.13 4.12
CA ARG A 337 -0.32 22.59 4.89
C ARG A 337 -1.42 22.90 3.87
N LEU A 338 -2.44 22.05 3.86
CA LEU A 338 -3.72 22.34 3.22
C LEU A 338 -4.37 23.45 4.06
N GLU A 339 -3.98 24.70 3.77
CA GLU A 339 -4.78 25.85 4.13
C GLU A 339 -6.11 25.74 3.38
N THR A 340 -7.15 25.45 4.13
CA THR A 340 -8.54 25.48 3.72
C THR A 340 -8.92 26.91 3.35
N LYS A 341 -8.64 27.32 2.10
CA LYS A 341 -9.30 28.47 1.50
C LYS A 341 -10.80 28.16 1.38
N LYS A 342 -11.57 28.78 2.27
CA LYS A 342 -12.96 29.16 2.04
C LYS A 342 -13.00 29.96 0.74
N GLU A 343 -13.72 29.49 -0.27
CA GLU A 343 -14.27 30.38 -1.28
C GLU A 343 -15.67 29.93 -1.72
N SER A 344 -16.54 30.91 -1.56
CA SER A 344 -17.95 31.07 -1.86
C SER A 344 -18.34 30.90 -3.33
N LYS A 345 -19.57 30.40 -3.52
CA LYS A 345 -20.58 30.75 -4.55
C LYS A 345 -20.16 31.63 -5.75
N SER A 346 -20.41 31.14 -6.96
CA SER A 346 -21.22 31.79 -8.04
C SER A 346 -21.18 30.88 -9.29
N GLU A 347 -22.32 30.37 -9.76
CA GLU A 347 -23.17 30.88 -10.86
C GLU A 347 -22.58 30.85 -12.29
N LYS A 348 -23.25 30.04 -13.13
CA LYS A 348 -23.52 30.16 -14.59
C LYS A 348 -22.35 30.25 -15.60
N LYS A 349 -22.33 29.33 -16.57
CA LYS A 349 -22.90 29.52 -17.93
C LYS A 349 -22.62 28.33 -18.86
N ASP A 350 -23.58 28.11 -19.74
CA ASP A 350 -23.51 27.29 -20.95
C ASP A 350 -22.23 27.47 -21.75
N LYS A 351 -21.74 26.37 -22.34
CA LYS A 351 -21.33 26.36 -23.75
C LYS A 351 -21.25 24.93 -24.30
N THR A 352 -21.95 24.79 -25.40
CA THR A 352 -21.94 23.78 -26.45
C THR A 352 -20.54 23.29 -26.83
N HIS A 353 -20.39 21.98 -27.03
CA HIS A 353 -19.53 21.43 -28.07
C HIS A 353 -20.15 20.16 -28.65
N GLU A 354 -20.34 20.19 -29.96
CA GLU A 354 -20.60 19.05 -30.83
C GLU A 354 -19.38 18.13 -30.84
N GLU A 355 -19.57 16.82 -30.66
CA GLU A 355 -18.73 15.84 -31.38
C GLU A 355 -19.40 14.46 -31.54
N LYS A 356 -19.77 14.23 -32.81
CA LYS A 356 -19.71 13.00 -33.63
C LYS A 356 -19.53 11.60 -33.01
N ILE A 357 -20.43 10.72 -33.48
CA ILE A 357 -20.19 9.40 -34.12
C ILE A 357 -20.15 8.13 -33.24
N HIS A 358 -21.05 7.19 -33.63
CA HIS A 358 -20.99 5.71 -33.73
C HIS A 358 -20.11 4.89 -32.75
N GLU A 359 -20.42 3.67 -32.31
CA GLU A 359 -21.32 2.64 -32.80
C GLU A 359 -21.56 1.60 -31.69
N LYS A 360 -22.57 0.76 -31.93
CA LYS A 360 -23.06 -0.40 -31.17
C LYS A 360 -21.99 -1.46 -30.84
N GLY A 361 -22.27 -2.25 -29.80
CA GLY A 361 -21.69 -3.58 -29.58
C GLY A 361 -21.67 -3.91 -28.09
N GLU A 362 -22.76 -4.43 -27.52
CA GLU A 362 -23.03 -5.87 -27.35
C GLU A 362 -21.93 -6.67 -26.62
N GLY A 363 -22.21 -6.98 -25.35
CA GLY A 363 -22.12 -8.35 -24.85
C GLY A 363 -20.87 -8.75 -24.07
N GLY A 364 -21.07 -9.67 -23.11
CA GLY A 364 -20.06 -10.68 -22.78
C GLY A 364 -19.59 -10.71 -21.34
N HIS A 365 -20.35 -11.38 -20.48
CA HIS A 365 -19.81 -11.95 -19.23
C HIS A 365 -18.65 -12.90 -19.54
N GLY A 366 -17.48 -12.67 -18.93
CA GLY A 366 -16.34 -13.58 -18.95
C GLY A 366 -15.80 -13.80 -17.55
N ARG A 367 -16.01 -15.01 -17.03
CA ARG A 367 -15.57 -15.49 -15.71
C ARG A 367 -14.04 -15.46 -15.58
N GLY A 368 -13.56 -15.31 -14.35
CA GLY A 368 -12.15 -15.24 -13.99
C GLY A 368 -11.32 -16.41 -14.51
N GLY A 369 -10.15 -16.08 -15.07
CA GLY A 369 -9.10 -17.00 -15.48
C GLY A 369 -7.85 -16.77 -14.63
N ASP A 370 -7.14 -17.87 -14.37
CA ASP A 370 -5.94 -17.94 -13.55
C ASP A 370 -4.81 -17.13 -14.20
N LYS A 371 -3.90 -16.53 -13.42
CA LYS A 371 -2.80 -15.70 -13.99
C LYS A 371 -1.87 -16.49 -14.93
N ASN A 372 -1.89 -17.81 -14.89
CA ASN A 372 -1.15 -18.69 -15.81
C ASN A 372 -1.74 -18.67 -17.23
N ASP A 373 -3.06 -18.46 -17.38
CA ASP A 373 -3.73 -18.49 -18.68
C ASP A 373 -3.27 -17.35 -19.60
N VAL A 374 -2.99 -16.17 -19.04
CA VAL A 374 -2.59 -14.99 -19.83
C VAL A 374 -1.22 -15.19 -20.49
N LYS A 375 -0.27 -15.80 -19.78
CA LYS A 375 1.07 -16.04 -20.31
C LYS A 375 1.02 -17.05 -21.46
N ASP A 376 0.22 -18.09 -21.31
CA ASP A 376 0.06 -19.12 -22.33
C ASP A 376 -0.65 -18.55 -23.55
N VAL A 377 -1.70 -17.74 -23.38
CA VAL A 377 -2.38 -17.07 -24.50
C VAL A 377 -1.44 -16.12 -25.25
N ILE A 378 -0.57 -15.38 -24.55
CA ILE A 378 0.43 -14.53 -25.21
C ILE A 378 1.44 -15.39 -26.00
N ASN A 379 1.87 -16.54 -25.47
CA ASN A 379 2.73 -17.46 -26.20
C ASN A 379 2.03 -17.99 -27.46
N HIS A 380 0.76 -18.41 -27.38
CA HIS A 380 -0.01 -18.83 -28.54
C HIS A 380 -0.20 -17.73 -29.58
N LEU A 381 -0.32 -16.46 -29.15
CA LEU A 381 -0.34 -15.32 -30.08
C LEU A 381 0.98 -15.18 -30.84
N ILE A 382 2.11 -15.34 -30.16
CA ILE A 382 3.44 -15.31 -30.76
C ILE A 382 3.58 -16.46 -31.76
N ASP A 383 3.21 -17.68 -31.37
CA ASP A 383 3.28 -18.86 -32.23
C ASP A 383 2.39 -18.70 -33.48
N LEU A 384 1.18 -18.16 -33.32
CA LEU A 384 0.26 -17.88 -34.43
C LEU A 384 0.84 -16.89 -35.45
N ILE A 385 1.56 -15.87 -34.99
CA ILE A 385 2.24 -14.90 -35.87
C ILE A 385 3.45 -15.56 -36.55
N ASP A 386 4.18 -16.42 -35.83
CA ASP A 386 5.37 -17.11 -36.36
C ASP A 386 4.98 -18.09 -37.49
N GLU A 387 3.89 -18.84 -37.29
CA GLU A 387 3.39 -19.84 -38.25
C GLU A 387 2.80 -19.21 -39.52
N ARG A 388 2.07 -18.10 -39.37
CA ARG A 388 1.33 -17.49 -40.50
C ARG A 388 2.08 -16.35 -41.19
N GLY A 389 3.14 -15.83 -40.58
CA GLY A 389 3.90 -14.67 -41.05
C GLY A 389 3.18 -13.33 -40.84
N GLU A 390 1.89 -13.26 -41.17
CA GLU A 390 1.04 -12.07 -40.98
C GLU A 390 -0.36 -12.44 -40.49
N VAL A 391 -0.87 -11.74 -39.47
CA VAL A 391 -2.21 -11.97 -38.89
C VAL A 391 -2.87 -10.66 -38.54
N LYS A 392 -4.13 -10.44 -38.93
CA LYS A 392 -4.90 -9.27 -38.47
C LYS A 392 -5.24 -9.40 -36.99
N ALA A 393 -5.11 -8.33 -36.22
CA ALA A 393 -5.39 -8.33 -34.78
C ALA A 393 -6.81 -8.85 -34.44
N LYS A 394 -7.80 -8.52 -35.29
CA LYS A 394 -9.19 -8.99 -35.15
C LYS A 394 -9.35 -10.49 -35.40
N ASP A 395 -8.54 -11.08 -36.29
CA ASP A 395 -8.57 -12.51 -36.57
C ASP A 395 -7.83 -13.29 -35.48
N ALA A 396 -6.70 -12.76 -34.98
CA ALA A 396 -6.01 -13.30 -33.82
C ALA A 396 -6.92 -13.34 -32.57
N ALA A 397 -7.68 -12.27 -32.32
CA ALA A 397 -8.66 -12.21 -31.24
C ALA A 397 -9.71 -13.32 -31.31
N LYS A 398 -10.23 -13.60 -32.52
CA LYS A 398 -11.18 -14.70 -32.74
C LYS A 398 -10.55 -16.07 -32.53
N ILE A 399 -9.33 -16.28 -33.02
CA ILE A 399 -8.62 -17.56 -32.91
C ILE A 399 -8.29 -17.90 -31.45
N LEU A 400 -7.86 -16.90 -30.68
CA LEU A 400 -7.46 -17.08 -29.28
C LEU A 400 -8.63 -16.95 -28.30
N HIS A 401 -9.85 -16.66 -28.79
CA HIS A 401 -11.02 -16.38 -27.97
C HIS A 401 -10.80 -15.26 -26.93
N VAL A 402 -10.06 -14.22 -27.33
CA VAL A 402 -9.73 -13.06 -26.49
C VAL A 402 -10.28 -11.78 -27.09
N ASP A 403 -10.63 -10.81 -26.24
CA ASP A 403 -11.06 -9.49 -26.68
C ASP A 403 -9.99 -8.81 -27.56
N ALA A 404 -10.43 -8.19 -28.67
CA ALA A 404 -9.52 -7.54 -29.61
C ALA A 404 -8.73 -6.37 -29.01
N SER A 405 -9.28 -5.72 -27.97
CA SER A 405 -8.57 -4.66 -27.23
C SER A 405 -7.37 -5.19 -26.44
N LEU A 406 -7.48 -6.40 -25.87
CA LEU A 406 -6.39 -7.06 -25.17
C LEU A 406 -5.28 -7.50 -26.12
N ILE A 407 -5.65 -8.08 -27.27
CA ILE A 407 -4.69 -8.39 -28.34
C ILE A 407 -3.94 -7.13 -28.76
N SER A 408 -4.64 -6.02 -28.99
CA SER A 408 -4.02 -4.75 -29.37
C SER A 408 -3.01 -4.27 -28.32
N ARG A 409 -3.40 -4.30 -27.03
CA ARG A 409 -2.53 -3.90 -25.91
C ARG A 409 -1.30 -4.81 -25.77
N TRP A 410 -1.45 -6.13 -25.95
CA TRP A 410 -0.32 -7.05 -25.94
C TRP A 410 0.61 -6.80 -27.12
N CYS A 411 0.07 -6.54 -28.31
CA CYS A 411 0.86 -6.24 -29.50
C CYS A 411 1.68 -4.97 -29.32
N GLU A 412 1.13 -3.90 -28.73
CA GLU A 412 1.91 -2.68 -28.42
C GLU A 412 3.09 -2.96 -27.48
N ILE A 413 2.91 -3.85 -26.49
CA ILE A 413 3.98 -4.24 -25.56
C ILE A 413 5.04 -5.10 -26.28
N LEU A 414 4.60 -6.02 -27.14
CA LEU A 414 5.48 -6.90 -27.93
C LEU A 414 6.27 -6.11 -28.99
N GLU A 415 5.66 -5.08 -29.58
CA GLU A 415 6.28 -4.16 -30.53
C GLU A 415 7.38 -3.32 -29.88
N LYS A 416 7.12 -2.79 -28.67
CA LYS A 416 8.16 -2.10 -27.88
C LYS A 416 9.38 -3.00 -27.58
N LYS A 417 9.19 -4.32 -27.54
CA LYS A 417 10.26 -5.31 -27.36
C LYS A 417 10.87 -5.80 -28.70
N GLY A 418 10.33 -5.34 -29.83
CA GLY A 418 10.74 -5.74 -31.18
C GLY A 418 10.39 -7.20 -31.52
N ILE A 419 9.42 -7.79 -30.83
CA ILE A 419 8.98 -9.18 -31.04
C ILE A 419 7.97 -9.27 -32.18
N VAL A 420 7.08 -8.28 -32.27
CA VAL A 420 6.03 -8.14 -33.29
C VAL A 420 6.19 -6.76 -33.94
N GLU A 421 5.91 -6.62 -35.22
CA GLU A 421 5.80 -5.33 -35.91
C GLU A 421 4.32 -5.09 -36.27
N ILE A 422 3.78 -3.90 -35.97
CA ILE A 422 2.38 -3.57 -36.24
C ILE A 422 2.30 -2.67 -37.47
N GLU A 423 1.65 -3.15 -38.52
CA GLU A 423 1.33 -2.36 -39.70
C GLU A 423 -0.10 -1.82 -39.58
N HIS A 424 -0.23 -0.49 -39.65
CA HIS A 424 -1.51 0.21 -39.58
C HIS A 424 -1.99 0.59 -40.99
N PRO A 425 -2.81 -0.25 -41.65
CA PRO A 425 -3.38 0.11 -42.95
C PRO A 425 -4.31 1.32 -42.81
N LEU A 426 -4.38 2.16 -43.84
CA LEU A 426 -5.26 3.34 -43.88
C LEU A 426 -6.74 3.00 -43.59
N ILE A 427 -7.16 1.78 -43.94
CA ILE A 427 -8.50 1.26 -43.67
C ILE A 427 -8.37 -0.19 -43.21
N GLY A 428 -8.84 -0.50 -41.99
CA GLY A 428 -8.93 -1.87 -41.46
C GLY A 428 -8.33 -2.05 -40.07
N SER A 429 -8.29 -3.31 -39.63
CA SER A 429 -7.64 -3.69 -38.37
C SER A 429 -6.12 -3.78 -38.54
N PRO A 430 -5.33 -3.47 -37.50
CA PRO A 430 -3.87 -3.60 -37.53
C PRO A 430 -3.43 -5.01 -37.96
N VAL A 431 -2.38 -5.08 -38.79
CA VAL A 431 -1.77 -6.33 -39.25
C VAL A 431 -0.51 -6.57 -38.41
N LEU A 432 -0.43 -7.73 -37.80
CA LEU A 432 0.67 -8.16 -36.95
C LEU A 432 1.66 -8.96 -37.80
N ARG A 433 2.92 -8.55 -37.81
CA ARG A 433 4.02 -9.23 -38.52
C ARG A 433 5.11 -9.67 -37.55
N ARG A 434 5.91 -10.63 -37.98
CA ARG A 434 7.11 -11.08 -37.26
C ARG A 434 8.13 -9.95 -37.09
N GLY A 435 8.49 -9.65 -35.83
CA GLY A 435 9.50 -8.65 -35.51
C GLY A 435 10.93 -9.21 -35.45
N LYS A 436 11.93 -8.32 -35.50
CA LYS A 436 13.37 -8.67 -35.56
C LYS A 436 13.87 -9.52 -34.39
N ASN A 437 13.24 -9.46 -33.22
CA ASN A 437 13.65 -10.21 -32.02
C ASN A 437 12.86 -11.51 -31.79
N MET A 438 11.94 -11.89 -32.68
CA MET A 438 11.07 -13.05 -32.48
C MET A 438 11.88 -14.35 -32.29
N ASP A 439 12.95 -14.53 -33.08
CA ASP A 439 13.87 -15.68 -32.98
C ASP A 439 14.55 -15.87 -31.62
N LYS A 440 14.68 -14.81 -30.83
CA LYS A 440 15.29 -14.88 -29.50
C LYS A 440 14.36 -15.54 -28.48
N ILE A 441 13.05 -15.49 -28.70
CA ILE A 441 12.03 -16.03 -27.80
C ILE A 441 11.71 -17.48 -28.15
N SER A 442 11.62 -17.80 -29.45
CA SER A 442 11.33 -19.16 -29.92
C SER A 442 12.38 -20.19 -29.47
N ARG A 443 13.63 -19.77 -29.22
CA ARG A 443 14.71 -20.64 -28.69
C ARG A 443 14.58 -20.95 -27.20
N VAL A 444 13.92 -20.08 -26.43
CA VAL A 444 13.78 -20.27 -24.98
C VAL A 444 12.67 -21.29 -24.68
N ASN A 445 11.56 -21.26 -25.42
CA ASN A 445 10.44 -22.17 -25.17
C ASN A 445 10.68 -23.60 -25.68
N LYS A 446 11.42 -23.80 -26.78
CA LYS A 446 11.73 -25.15 -27.29
C LYS A 446 12.60 -25.98 -26.32
N ASN A 447 13.39 -25.35 -25.47
CA ASN A 447 14.23 -26.06 -24.49
C ASN A 447 13.49 -26.45 -23.20
N VAL A 448 12.29 -25.90 -22.95
CA VAL A 448 11.51 -26.23 -21.74
C VAL A 448 10.67 -27.50 -21.93
N HIS A 449 10.27 -27.83 -23.16
CA HIS A 449 9.45 -29.02 -23.46
C HIS A 449 10.23 -30.31 -23.74
N VAL A 450 11.56 -30.27 -23.78
CA VAL A 450 12.40 -31.49 -23.99
C VAL A 450 12.89 -32.10 -22.66
N ASN A 451 12.68 -31.42 -21.53
CA ASN A 451 13.12 -31.86 -20.20
C ASN A 451 11.96 -32.00 -19.19
N SER A 452 10.72 -32.17 -19.64
CA SER A 452 9.55 -32.44 -18.78
C SER A 452 8.92 -33.79 -19.11
#